data_AF-E6PTW6-F1
#
_entry.id   AF-E6PTW6-F1
#
_cell.length_a   1.000
_cell.length_b   1.000
_cell.length_c   1.000
_cell.angle_alpha   90.00
_cell.angle_beta   90.00
_cell.angle_gamma   90.00
#
_symmetry.space_group_name_H-M   'P 1'
#
loop_
_entity.id
_entity.type
_entity.pdbx_description
1 polymer ?
#
loop_
_entity_poly.entity_id
_entity_poly.type
_entity_poly.pdbx_seq_one_letter_code
_entity_poly.pdbx_strand_id
1 'polypeptide(L)' 'MLGVRVVAEGVETPEQAQVLVAMGCGHVQGYVVARPMPAAEL' A
#
# COMPACT_ATOMS: atom_id res chain seq x y z
N MET A 1 -1.99 4.98 -20.77
CA MET A 1 -1.84 5.11 -19.30
C MET A 1 -1.73 6.59 -18.98
N LEU A 2 -2.34 7.08 -17.89
CA LEU A 2 -2.45 8.52 -17.60
C LEU A 2 -1.16 9.16 -17.01
N GLY A 3 -0.07 8.39 -16.86
CA GLY A 3 1.21 8.89 -16.32
C GLY A 3 1.17 9.23 -14.82
N VAL A 4 0.09 8.90 -14.12
CA VAL A 4 -0.10 9.16 -12.69
C VAL A 4 0.36 7.98 -11.84
N ARG A 5 0.85 8.27 -10.63
CA ARG A 5 1.09 7.26 -9.59
C ARG A 5 -0.22 6.98 -8.86
N VAL A 6 -0.44 5.72 -8.52
CA VAL A 6 -1.60 5.25 -7.77
C VAL A 6 -1.10 4.63 -6.47
N VAL A 7 -1.82 4.86 -5.37
CA VAL A 7 -1.63 4.20 -4.08
C VAL A 7 -2.87 3.35 -3.80
N ALA A 8 -2.68 2.08 -3.47
CA ALA A 8 -3.77 1.23 -2.99
C ALA A 8 -3.82 1.26 -1.46
N GLU A 9 -4.94 1.69 -0.90
CA GLU A 9 -5.15 1.78 0.54
C GLU A 9 -5.98 0.60 1.08
N GLY A 10 -5.83 0.29 2.35
CA GLY A 10 -6.57 -0.79 3.02
C GLY A 10 -5.95 -2.19 2.82
N VAL A 11 -4.64 -2.28 2.61
CA VAL A 11 -3.95 -3.57 2.46
C VAL A 11 -3.65 -4.18 3.83
N GLU A 12 -4.26 -5.31 4.13
CA GLU A 12 -4.23 -5.96 5.44
C GLU A 12 -3.38 -7.24 5.45
N THR A 13 -3.16 -7.89 4.30
CA THR A 13 -2.38 -9.13 4.21
C THR A 13 -1.26 -9.11 3.15
N PRO A 14 -0.20 -9.92 3.32
CA PRO A 14 0.88 -10.02 2.32
C PRO A 14 0.39 -10.47 0.94
N GLU A 15 -0.62 -11.33 0.88
CA GLU A 15 -1.19 -11.84 -0.37
C GLU A 15 -1.88 -10.73 -1.16
N GLN A 16 -2.59 -9.81 -0.47
CA GLN A 16 -3.18 -8.64 -1.11
C GLN A 16 -2.10 -7.73 -1.73
N ALA A 17 -0.97 -7.53 -1.02
CA ALA A 17 0.16 -6.76 -1.54
C ALA A 17 0.78 -7.43 -2.79
N GLN A 18 0.91 -8.76 -2.79
CA GLN A 18 1.42 -9.50 -3.95
C GLN A 18 0.52 -9.36 -5.18
N VAL A 19 -0.80 -9.42 -4.99
CA VAL A 19 -1.78 -9.20 -6.07
C VAL A 19 -1.66 -7.77 -6.62
N LEU A 20 -1.53 -6.77 -5.75
CA LEU A 20 -1.36 -5.37 -6.17
C LEU A 20 -0.08 -5.16 -7.00
N VAL A 21 1.03 -5.76 -6.59
CA VAL A 21 2.29 -5.74 -7.35
C VAL A 21 2.11 -6.40 -8.72
N ALA A 22 1.44 -7.56 -8.79
CA ALA A 22 1.16 -8.24 -10.04
C ALA A 22 0.25 -7.43 -10.99
N MET A 23 -0.63 -6.59 -10.44
CA MET A 23 -1.46 -5.64 -11.20
C MET A 23 -0.73 -4.35 -11.58
N GLY A 24 0.55 -4.20 -11.23
CA GLY A 24 1.36 -3.01 -11.51
C GLY A 24 1.19 -1.87 -10.50
N CYS A 25 0.50 -2.11 -9.37
CA CYS A 25 0.41 -1.15 -8.27
C CYS A 25 1.50 -1.43 -7.23
N GLY A 26 2.62 -0.70 -7.34
CA GLY A 26 3.76 -0.84 -6.42
C GLY A 26 3.70 0.01 -5.15
N HIS A 27 2.68 0.85 -4.97
CA HIS A 27 2.55 1.72 -3.79
C HIS A 27 1.30 1.33 -3.00
N VAL A 28 1.48 1.01 -1.72
CA VAL A 28 0.40 0.50 -0.86
C VAL A 28 0.42 1.15 0.52
N GLN A 29 -0.76 1.27 1.13
CA GLN A 29 -0.94 1.63 2.53
C GLN A 29 -1.90 0.63 3.18
N GLY A 30 -1.58 0.19 4.39
CA GLY A 30 -2.49 -0.60 5.21
C GLY A 30 -1.76 -1.34 6.32
N TYR A 31 -2.51 -2.09 7.13
CA TYR A 31 -1.99 -2.72 8.33
C TYR A 31 -0.92 -3.80 8.07
N VAL A 32 -0.85 -4.33 6.84
CA VAL A 32 0.26 -5.22 6.44
C VAL A 32 1.60 -4.49 6.46
N VAL A 33 1.60 -3.17 6.23
CA VAL A 33 2.78 -2.32 6.21
C VAL A 33 3.04 -1.75 7.60
N ALA A 34 2.07 -0.98 8.11
CA ALA A 34 2.12 -0.35 9.42
C ALA A 34 0.73 0.12 9.85
N ARG A 35 0.53 0.31 11.16
CA ARG A 35 -0.63 1.03 11.69
C ARG A 35 -0.40 2.54 11.59
N PRO A 36 -1.45 3.38 11.51
CA PRO A 36 -1.30 4.82 11.70
C PRO A 36 -0.59 5.12 13.04
N MET A 37 0.36 6.04 13.01
CA MET A 37 1.16 6.41 14.18
C MET A 37 1.29 7.93 14.29
N PRO A 38 1.42 8.50 15.51
CA PRO A 38 1.73 9.91 15.70
C PRO A 38 3.05 10.29 15.03
N ALA A 39 3.22 11.57 14.71
CA ALA A 39 4.44 12.05 14.05
C ALA A 39 5.73 11.82 14.86
N ALA A 40 5.63 11.73 16.19
CA ALA A 40 6.76 11.42 17.06
C ALA A 40 7.23 9.95 16.97
N GLU A 41 6.46 9.09 16.31
CA GLU A 41 6.71 7.66 16.14
C GLU A 41 6.98 7.27 14.68
N LEU A 42 7.03 8.26 13.76
CA LEU A 42 7.33 8.08 12.33
C LEU A 42 8.83 7.87 12.04
#